data_AF-A0A354WWP4-F1
#
_entry.id   AF-A0A354WWP4-F1
#
_cell.length_a   1.000
_cell.length_b   1.000
_cell.length_c   1.000
_cell.angle_alpha   90.00
_cell.angle_beta   90.00
_cell.angle_gamma   90.00
#
_symmetry.space_group_name_H-M   'P 1'
#
loop_
_entity.id
_entity.type
_entity.pdbx_description
1 polymer ?
#
loop_
_entity_poly.entity_id
_entity_poly.type
_entity_poly.pdbx_seq_one_letter_code
_entity_poly.pdbx_strand_id
1 'polypeptide(L)'
;MTHKRKVKWISTGYHIFPNEWDEKDATIVATANEERKAELLLMRSTIEWELRRHRENIHKLEASNKDVTLDNLCDAFKQTASCKTVFPFLQEQIARQERMRKQGTYMTYINACRRFKEFRKELDLTFDELTPDMMKEYEAWLIHRGLKQNTIRFYLRTFNTLLHKAADDELLDKGKELFRHVRLSYVKTAKRAISADHIRAIRQLQLPQDSIEAFARDIFMFSFYMRGMPFVDIAFLKKTDLKSGLLSYCRKKTN
;
A
#
# COMPACT_ATOMS: atom_id res chain seq x y z
N MET A 1 9.49 17.84 -27.27
CA MET A 1 8.53 18.97 -27.21
C MET A 1 8.60 19.74 -28.53
N THR A 2 7.44 20.12 -29.08
CA THR A 2 7.35 20.92 -30.32
C THR A 2 6.51 22.16 -30.06
N HIS A 3 7.07 23.36 -30.29
CA HIS A 3 6.35 24.62 -30.16
C HIS A 3 6.80 25.59 -31.27
N LYS A 4 5.85 26.24 -31.95
CA LYS A 4 6.09 27.13 -33.13
C LYS A 4 7.08 26.52 -34.14
N ARG A 5 6.89 25.25 -34.52
CA ARG A 5 7.73 24.47 -35.46
C ARG A 5 9.20 24.27 -35.04
N LYS A 6 9.55 24.57 -33.78
CA LYS A 6 10.86 24.25 -33.21
C LYS A 6 10.73 23.06 -32.26
N VAL A 7 11.66 22.10 -32.38
CA VAL A 7 11.68 20.87 -31.58
C VAL A 7 12.82 20.94 -30.57
N LYS A 8 12.54 20.60 -29.31
CA LYS A 8 13.55 20.47 -28.25
C LYS A 8 13.32 19.15 -27.51
N TRP A 9 14.39 18.39 -27.34
CA TRP A 9 14.38 17.12 -26.60
C TRP A 9 14.68 17.37 -25.14
N ILE A 10 13.92 16.71 -24.26
CA ILE A 10 14.14 16.73 -22.82
C ILE A 10 14.38 15.27 -22.45
N SER A 11 15.57 14.98 -21.95
CA SER A 11 15.89 13.64 -21.44
C SER A 11 15.25 13.48 -20.06
N THR A 12 14.62 12.34 -19.82
CA THR A 12 14.08 11.97 -18.51
C THR A 12 15.16 11.44 -17.56
N GLY A 13 16.36 11.15 -18.07
CA GLY A 13 17.45 10.56 -17.29
C GLY A 13 17.24 9.07 -16.93
N TYR A 14 16.13 8.47 -17.34
CA TYR A 14 15.84 7.05 -17.13
C TYR A 14 16.32 6.20 -18.31
N HIS A 15 16.84 5.02 -18.00
CA HIS A 15 17.30 4.03 -18.98
C HIS A 15 16.46 2.76 -18.87
N ILE A 16 15.78 2.41 -19.97
CA ILE A 16 14.94 1.23 -20.09
C ILE A 16 15.42 0.36 -21.25
N PHE A 17 15.18 -0.94 -21.17
CA PHE A 17 15.45 -1.85 -22.26
C PHE A 17 14.38 -1.73 -23.36
N PRO A 18 14.70 -2.07 -24.62
CA PRO A 18 13.73 -1.99 -25.73
C PRO A 18 12.44 -2.80 -25.49
N ASN A 19 12.53 -3.91 -24.76
CA ASN A 19 11.38 -4.76 -24.41
C ASN A 19 10.55 -4.24 -23.22
N GLU A 20 10.98 -3.16 -22.58
CA GLU A 20 10.28 -2.49 -21.47
C GLU A 20 9.47 -1.27 -21.95
N TRP A 21 9.45 -0.99 -23.25
CA TRP A 21 8.76 0.14 -23.86
C TRP A 21 7.62 -0.32 -24.78
N ASP A 22 6.44 0.27 -24.59
CA ASP A 22 5.32 0.14 -25.52
C ASP A 22 5.32 1.32 -26.50
N GLU A 23 5.63 1.05 -27.77
CA GLU A 23 5.59 2.08 -28.81
C GLU A 23 4.19 2.60 -29.11
N LYS A 24 3.14 1.79 -28.93
CA LYS A 24 1.76 2.18 -29.26
C LYS A 24 1.21 3.15 -28.23
N ASP A 25 1.37 2.81 -26.96
CA ASP A 25 0.85 3.61 -25.85
C ASP A 25 1.87 4.63 -25.33
N ALA A 26 3.11 4.60 -25.84
CA ALA A 26 4.24 5.43 -25.41
C ALA A 26 4.48 5.39 -23.89
N THR A 27 4.49 4.18 -23.33
CA THR A 27 4.58 3.92 -21.88
C THR A 27 5.53 2.78 -21.57
N ILE A 28 6.07 2.79 -20.35
CA ILE A 28 6.86 1.68 -19.80
C ILE A 28 5.93 0.49 -19.47
N VAL A 29 6.35 -0.72 -19.85
CA VAL A 29 5.63 -1.98 -19.59
C VAL A 29 6.34 -2.76 -18.50
N ALA A 30 5.56 -3.31 -17.57
CA ALA A 30 6.08 -4.17 -16.51
C ALA A 30 6.55 -5.52 -17.06
N THR A 31 7.81 -5.88 -16.82
CA THR A 31 8.38 -7.20 -17.16
C THR A 31 8.13 -8.24 -16.06
N ALA A 32 8.45 -9.51 -16.34
CA ALA A 32 8.18 -10.64 -15.43
C ALA A 32 9.08 -10.68 -14.19
N ASN A 33 10.23 -10.01 -14.19
CA ASN A 33 11.14 -9.97 -13.04
C ASN A 33 10.59 -9.01 -11.97
N GLU A 34 10.32 -9.50 -10.75
CA GLU A 34 9.69 -8.72 -9.69
C GLU A 34 10.49 -7.49 -9.22
N GLU A 35 11.83 -7.58 -9.12
CA GLU A 35 12.66 -6.45 -8.71
C GLU A 35 12.66 -5.35 -9.79
N ARG A 36 12.87 -5.75 -11.06
CA ARG A 36 12.86 -4.81 -12.19
C ARG A 36 11.46 -4.24 -12.43
N LYS A 37 10.41 -5.03 -12.22
CA LYS A 37 9.02 -4.59 -12.33
C LYS A 37 8.70 -3.46 -11.37
N ALA A 38 9.18 -3.52 -10.13
CA ALA A 38 8.97 -2.44 -9.17
C ALA A 38 9.64 -1.14 -9.64
N GLU A 39 10.88 -1.24 -10.11
CA GLU A 39 11.62 -0.10 -10.67
C GLU A 39 10.93 0.49 -11.91
N LEU A 40 10.47 -0.33 -12.84
CA LEU A 40 9.76 0.11 -14.04
C LEU A 40 8.43 0.80 -13.74
N LEU A 41 7.67 0.27 -12.79
CA LEU A 41 6.43 0.89 -12.34
C LEU A 41 6.69 2.25 -11.66
N LEU A 42 7.81 2.37 -10.94
CA LEU A 42 8.26 3.62 -10.35
C LEU A 42 8.59 4.64 -11.44
N MET A 43 9.46 4.27 -12.40
CA MET A 43 9.84 5.11 -13.54
C MET A 43 8.62 5.56 -14.34
N ARG A 44 7.70 4.64 -14.64
CA ARG A 44 6.45 4.93 -15.35
C ARG A 44 5.64 6.00 -14.63
N SER A 45 5.39 5.79 -13.33
CA SER A 45 4.59 6.71 -12.52
C SER A 45 5.23 8.09 -12.47
N THR A 46 6.56 8.16 -12.30
CA THR A 46 7.30 9.42 -12.29
C THR A 46 7.21 10.16 -13.63
N ILE A 47 7.45 9.47 -14.76
CA ILE A 47 7.39 10.08 -16.10
C ILE A 47 5.96 10.55 -16.43
N GLU A 48 4.94 9.72 -16.17
CA GLU A 48 3.54 10.10 -16.40
C GLU A 48 3.15 11.35 -15.59
N TRP A 49 3.67 11.46 -14.37
CA TRP A 49 3.47 12.64 -13.54
C TRP A 49 4.21 13.88 -14.07
N GLU A 50 5.50 13.76 -14.42
CA GLU A 50 6.28 14.86 -14.99
C GLU A 50 5.58 15.43 -16.23
N LEU A 51 5.14 14.56 -17.13
CA LEU A 51 4.37 14.94 -18.32
C LEU A 51 3.07 15.66 -17.99
N ARG A 52 2.33 15.21 -16.97
CA ARG A 52 1.08 15.86 -16.55
C ARG A 52 1.34 17.25 -15.99
N ARG A 53 2.30 17.38 -15.08
CA ARG A 53 2.69 18.68 -14.50
C ARG A 53 3.18 19.65 -15.55
N HIS A 54 3.91 19.15 -16.55
CA HIS A 54 4.34 19.94 -17.70
C HIS A 54 3.15 20.47 -18.51
N ARG A 55 2.12 19.64 -18.78
CA ARG A 55 0.89 20.08 -19.45
C ARG A 55 0.14 21.14 -18.63
N GLU A 56 0.04 20.97 -17.33
CA GLU A 56 -0.61 21.96 -16.45
C GLU A 56 0.14 23.29 -16.41
N ASN A 57 1.48 23.25 -16.36
CA ASN A 57 2.30 24.46 -16.44
C ASN A 57 2.13 25.17 -17.79
N ILE A 58 2.08 24.42 -18.90
CA ILE A 58 1.77 24.99 -20.23
C ILE A 58 0.41 25.67 -20.22
N HIS A 59 -0.64 25.00 -19.74
CA HIS A 59 -1.98 25.60 -19.66
C HIS A 59 -2.03 26.86 -18.79
N LYS A 60 -1.31 26.89 -17.66
CA LYS A 60 -1.20 28.08 -16.81
C LYS A 60 -0.50 29.23 -17.53
N LEU A 61 0.57 28.94 -18.27
CA LEU A 61 1.32 29.95 -19.02
C LEU A 61 0.49 30.51 -20.19
N GLU A 62 -0.24 29.65 -20.91
CA GLU A 62 -1.18 30.04 -21.96
C GLU A 62 -2.31 30.92 -21.40
N ALA A 63 -2.89 30.55 -20.26
CA ALA A 63 -3.94 31.34 -19.59
C ALA A 63 -3.43 32.69 -19.06
N SER A 64 -2.13 32.82 -18.77
CA SER A 64 -1.51 34.04 -18.26
C SER A 64 -1.15 35.06 -19.34
N ASN A 65 -1.45 34.78 -20.62
CA ASN A 65 -1.19 35.64 -21.78
C ASN A 65 0.28 36.12 -21.90
N LYS A 66 1.23 35.37 -21.33
CA LYS A 66 2.67 35.60 -21.49
C LYS A 66 3.13 34.87 -22.74
N ASP A 67 3.97 35.50 -23.55
CA ASP A 67 4.59 34.86 -24.72
C ASP A 67 5.34 33.58 -24.28
N VAL A 68 4.76 32.42 -24.61
CA VAL A 68 5.33 31.13 -24.28
C VAL A 68 6.53 30.89 -25.20
N THR A 69 7.74 31.06 -24.68
CA THR A 69 8.99 30.72 -25.39
C THR A 69 9.48 29.33 -24.98
N LEU A 70 10.21 28.66 -25.87
CA LEU A 70 10.80 27.34 -25.59
C LEU A 70 11.77 27.36 -24.40
N ASP A 71 12.43 28.48 -24.16
CA ASP A 71 13.38 28.63 -23.06
C ASP A 71 12.66 28.84 -21.73
N ASN A 72 11.59 29.65 -21.68
CA ASN A 72 10.73 29.75 -20.49
C ASN A 72 10.10 28.39 -20.13
N LEU A 73 9.70 27.59 -21.13
CA LEU A 73 9.21 26.23 -20.91
C LEU A 73 10.31 25.31 -20.37
N CYS A 74 11.50 25.31 -20.99
CA CYS A 74 12.62 24.52 -20.50
C CYS A 74 13.06 24.90 -19.09
N ASP A 75 13.08 26.18 -18.77
CA ASP A 75 13.44 26.65 -17.44
C ASP A 75 12.36 26.29 -16.41
N ALA A 76 11.08 26.40 -16.77
CA ALA A 76 9.98 25.87 -15.95
C ALA A 76 10.09 24.35 -15.75
N PHE A 77 10.53 23.59 -16.75
CA PHE A 77 10.75 22.15 -16.62
C PHE A 77 11.97 21.80 -15.78
N LYS A 78 13.08 22.55 -15.90
CA LYS A 78 14.28 22.36 -15.07
C LYS A 78 14.08 22.81 -13.61
N GLN A 79 13.29 23.86 -13.39
CA GLN A 79 12.94 24.36 -12.05
C GLN A 79 11.85 23.52 -11.39
N THR A 80 11.12 22.72 -12.16
CA THR A 80 10.29 21.63 -11.61
C THR A 80 11.25 20.54 -11.16
N ALA A 81 11.86 20.73 -9.98
CA ALA A 81 12.70 19.72 -9.36
C ALA A 81 11.96 18.37 -9.34
N SER A 82 12.72 17.29 -9.45
CA SER A 82 12.28 15.90 -9.24
C SER A 82 11.70 15.76 -7.83
N CYS A 83 10.44 16.18 -7.67
CA CYS A 83 9.71 16.07 -6.43
C CYS A 83 9.12 14.66 -6.42
N LYS A 84 9.58 13.86 -5.47
CA LYS A 84 9.04 12.52 -5.26
C LYS A 84 7.55 12.62 -4.93
N THR A 85 6.72 12.01 -5.78
CA THR A 85 5.28 11.99 -5.59
C THR A 85 4.83 10.90 -4.63
N VAL A 86 3.55 10.92 -4.27
CA VAL A 86 3.00 10.01 -3.27
C VAL A 86 3.09 8.57 -3.74
N PHE A 87 2.70 8.22 -4.97
CA PHE A 87 2.65 6.81 -5.39
C PHE A 87 4.03 6.14 -5.43
N PRO A 88 5.08 6.75 -6.04
CA PRO A 88 6.48 6.35 -5.91
C PRO A 88 6.91 6.09 -4.48
N PHE A 89 6.61 7.02 -3.58
CA PHE A 89 6.94 6.86 -2.17
C PHE A 89 6.25 5.64 -1.55
N LEU A 90 4.94 5.48 -1.78
CA LEU A 90 4.18 4.34 -1.28
C LEU A 90 4.76 3.00 -1.77
N GLN A 91 5.18 2.95 -3.03
CA GLN A 91 5.77 1.77 -3.62
C GLN A 91 7.13 1.43 -3.01
N GLU A 92 7.96 2.44 -2.75
CA GLU A 92 9.23 2.23 -2.05
C GLU A 92 9.02 1.70 -0.63
N GLN A 93 8.02 2.22 0.10
CA GLN A 93 7.71 1.71 1.44
C GLN A 93 7.26 0.24 1.39
N ILE A 94 6.52 -0.17 0.37
CA ILE A 94 6.15 -1.59 0.13
C ILE A 94 7.41 -2.43 -0.12
N ALA A 95 8.25 -2.03 -1.09
CA ALA A 95 9.48 -2.74 -1.43
C ALA A 95 10.46 -2.82 -0.24
N ARG A 96 10.46 -1.82 0.63
CA ARG A 96 11.23 -1.84 1.89
C ARG A 96 10.73 -2.93 2.85
N GLN A 97 9.40 -3.09 3.02
CA GLN A 97 8.86 -4.14 3.90
C GLN A 97 9.13 -5.55 3.37
N GLU A 98 9.12 -5.71 2.04
CA GLU A 98 9.47 -6.97 1.37
C GLU A 98 10.93 -7.36 1.60
N ARG A 99 11.87 -6.42 1.40
CA ARG A 99 13.30 -6.61 1.70
C ARG A 99 13.54 -6.95 3.17
N MET A 100 12.78 -6.34 4.08
CA MET A 100 12.81 -6.64 5.52
C MET A 100 12.11 -7.96 5.89
N ARG A 101 11.55 -8.69 4.93
CA ARG A 101 10.79 -9.95 5.10
C ARG A 101 9.59 -9.83 6.06
N LYS A 102 9.02 -8.63 6.19
CA LYS A 102 7.86 -8.33 7.06
C LYS A 102 6.55 -8.54 6.30
N GLN A 103 6.24 -9.80 5.96
CA GLN A 103 5.13 -10.18 5.08
C GLN A 103 3.76 -9.63 5.51
N GLY A 104 3.45 -9.62 6.81
CA GLY A 104 2.19 -9.07 7.31
C GLY A 104 2.05 -7.55 7.07
N THR A 105 3.13 -6.79 7.28
CA THR A 105 3.17 -5.34 7.03
C THR A 105 3.18 -5.05 5.54
N TYR A 106 3.94 -5.81 4.76
CA TYR A 106 3.96 -5.75 3.30
C TYR A 106 2.55 -5.87 2.72
N MET A 107 1.81 -6.93 3.09
CA MET A 107 0.45 -7.14 2.60
C MET A 107 -0.51 -6.04 3.08
N THR A 108 -0.28 -5.50 4.29
CA THR A 108 -1.05 -4.37 4.81
C THR A 108 -0.84 -3.12 3.96
N TYR A 109 0.40 -2.80 3.63
CA TYR A 109 0.75 -1.63 2.82
C TYR A 109 0.22 -1.76 1.40
N ILE A 110 0.41 -2.90 0.75
CA ILE A 110 -0.12 -3.16 -0.59
C ILE A 110 -1.62 -2.89 -0.65
N ASN A 111 -2.38 -3.47 0.28
CA ASN A 111 -3.83 -3.34 0.27
C ASN A 111 -4.27 -1.89 0.50
N ALA A 112 -3.63 -1.16 1.41
CA ALA A 112 -3.94 0.24 1.66
C ALA A 112 -3.57 1.15 0.47
N CYS A 113 -2.37 0.99 -0.10
CA CYS A 113 -1.90 1.75 -1.24
C CYS A 113 -2.78 1.50 -2.47
N ARG A 114 -3.12 0.24 -2.75
CA ARG A 114 -4.03 -0.12 -3.85
C ARG A 114 -5.37 0.57 -3.71
N ARG A 115 -5.98 0.58 -2.52
CA ARG A 115 -7.26 1.25 -2.30
C ARG A 115 -7.18 2.76 -2.51
N PHE A 116 -6.09 3.39 -2.10
CA PHE A 116 -5.89 4.82 -2.33
C PHE A 116 -5.66 5.14 -3.81
N LYS A 117 -4.88 4.32 -4.53
CA LYS A 117 -4.72 4.45 -5.99
C LYS A 117 -6.05 4.30 -6.74
N GLU A 118 -6.88 3.34 -6.35
CA GLU A 118 -8.24 3.16 -6.90
C GLU A 118 -9.13 4.38 -6.65
N PHE A 119 -9.10 4.96 -5.44
CA PHE A 119 -9.82 6.20 -5.12
C PHE A 119 -9.39 7.35 -6.05
N ARG A 120 -8.08 7.46 -6.29
CA ARG A 120 -7.47 8.46 -7.18
C ARG A 120 -7.58 8.10 -8.66
N LYS A 121 -8.17 6.97 -9.04
CA LYS A 121 -8.23 6.46 -10.42
C LYS A 121 -6.85 6.40 -11.08
N GLU A 122 -5.85 5.92 -10.32
CA GLU A 122 -4.44 5.86 -10.73
C GLU A 122 -3.79 7.23 -11.05
N LEU A 123 -4.44 8.35 -10.70
CA LEU A 123 -3.87 9.68 -10.83
C LEU A 123 -3.02 10.05 -9.61
N ASP A 124 -1.70 9.96 -9.80
CA ASP A 124 -0.71 10.35 -8.79
C ASP A 124 -0.77 11.85 -8.44
N LEU A 125 -0.11 12.24 -7.36
CA LEU A 125 -0.12 13.57 -6.76
C LEU A 125 1.15 13.84 -5.95
N THR A 126 1.45 15.11 -5.72
CA THR A 126 2.49 15.54 -4.79
C THR A 126 2.00 15.51 -3.35
N PHE A 127 2.94 15.60 -2.41
CA PHE A 127 2.63 15.73 -0.98
C PHE A 127 1.95 17.07 -0.65
N ASP A 128 2.20 18.12 -1.43
CA ASP A 128 1.55 19.42 -1.27
C ASP A 128 0.07 19.37 -1.62
N GLU A 129 -0.29 18.59 -2.64
CA GLU A 129 -1.67 18.38 -3.11
C GLU A 129 -2.53 17.56 -2.14
N LEU A 130 -1.93 16.88 -1.16
CA LEU A 130 -2.68 16.21 -0.10
C LEU A 130 -3.37 17.24 0.79
N THR A 131 -4.70 17.11 0.96
CA THR A 131 -5.49 17.99 1.82
C THR A 131 -6.32 17.19 2.83
N PRO A 132 -6.71 17.82 3.96
CA PRO A 132 -7.65 17.20 4.90
C PRO A 132 -8.99 16.82 4.26
N ASP A 133 -9.47 17.62 3.29
CA ASP A 133 -10.73 17.35 2.59
C ASP A 133 -10.60 16.13 1.68
N MET A 134 -9.46 15.93 1.02
CA MET A 134 -9.19 14.71 0.25
C MET A 134 -9.23 13.45 1.14
N MET A 135 -8.75 13.53 2.39
CA MET A 135 -8.82 12.39 3.30
C MET A 135 -10.26 12.09 3.73
N LYS A 136 -11.10 13.12 3.88
CA LYS A 136 -12.53 12.99 4.16
C LYS A 136 -13.29 12.42 2.96
N GLU A 137 -12.98 12.86 1.75
CA GLU A 137 -13.50 12.29 0.50
C GLU A 137 -13.09 10.83 0.33
N TYR A 138 -11.85 10.49 0.68
CA TYR A 138 -11.38 9.10 0.65
C TYR A 138 -12.14 8.23 1.65
N GLU A 139 -12.36 8.68 2.88
CA GLU A 139 -13.20 7.99 3.86
C GLU A 139 -14.63 7.79 3.33
N ALA A 140 -15.25 8.85 2.80
CA ALA A 140 -16.58 8.77 2.21
C ALA A 140 -16.62 7.76 1.05
N TRP A 141 -15.62 7.76 0.16
CA TRP A 141 -15.53 6.81 -0.94
C TRP A 141 -15.45 5.36 -0.45
N LEU A 142 -14.67 5.09 0.61
CA LEU A 142 -14.59 3.75 1.22
C LEU A 142 -15.94 3.32 1.82
N ILE A 143 -16.70 4.25 2.41
CA ILE A 143 -18.06 4.01 2.93
C ILE A 143 -19.02 3.66 1.78
N HIS A 144 -19.03 4.44 0.70
CA HIS A 144 -19.90 4.21 -0.46
C HIS A 144 -19.64 2.88 -1.15
N ARG A 145 -18.42 2.32 -1.03
CA ARG A 145 -18.09 0.97 -1.50
C ARG A 145 -18.64 -0.16 -0.62
N GLY A 146 -19.35 0.15 0.47
CA GLY A 146 -19.94 -0.84 1.36
C GLY A 146 -18.93 -1.54 2.27
N LEU A 147 -17.76 -0.94 2.49
CA LEU A 147 -16.75 -1.52 3.39
C LEU A 147 -17.19 -1.39 4.86
N LYS A 148 -16.84 -2.39 5.67
CA LYS A 148 -17.08 -2.34 7.12
C LYS A 148 -16.18 -1.29 7.77
N GLN A 149 -16.69 -0.63 8.80
CA GLN A 149 -15.97 0.43 9.54
C GLN A 149 -14.56 0.02 10.00
N ASN A 150 -14.36 -1.22 10.45
CA ASN A 150 -13.03 -1.73 10.81
C ASN A 150 -12.05 -1.77 9.63
N THR A 151 -12.54 -2.12 8.44
CA THR A 151 -11.75 -2.17 7.21
C THR A 151 -11.42 -0.75 6.73
N ILE A 152 -12.38 0.17 6.77
CA ILE A 152 -12.18 1.58 6.45
C ILE A 152 -11.09 2.17 7.33
N ARG A 153 -11.21 1.99 8.66
CA ARG A 153 -10.20 2.40 9.65
C ARG A 153 -8.83 1.79 9.38
N PHE A 154 -8.79 0.51 9.01
CA PHE A 154 -7.54 -0.17 8.67
C PHE A 154 -6.81 0.53 7.52
N TYR A 155 -7.51 0.89 6.44
CA TYR A 155 -6.91 1.60 5.32
C TYR A 155 -6.46 3.00 5.71
N LEU A 156 -7.32 3.77 6.38
CA LEU A 156 -7.01 5.15 6.77
C LEU A 156 -5.82 5.22 7.74
N ARG A 157 -5.77 4.33 8.75
CA ARG A 157 -4.65 4.29 9.70
C ARG A 157 -3.34 3.86 9.03
N THR A 158 -3.40 2.89 8.13
CA THR A 158 -2.21 2.44 7.39
C THR A 158 -1.70 3.56 6.49
N PHE A 159 -2.60 4.26 5.81
CA PHE A 159 -2.23 5.40 4.98
C PHE A 159 -1.65 6.54 5.82
N ASN A 160 -2.24 6.85 6.99
CA ASN A 160 -1.69 7.84 7.92
C ASN A 160 -0.27 7.48 8.40
N THR A 161 -0.02 6.19 8.67
CA THR A 161 1.32 5.72 9.03
C THR A 161 2.33 5.93 7.90
N LEU A 162 1.90 5.73 6.65
CA LEU A 162 2.74 5.98 5.47
C LEU A 162 3.02 7.48 5.29
N LEU A 163 2.03 8.34 5.53
CA LEU A 163 2.25 9.80 5.44
C LEU A 163 3.13 10.33 6.59
N HIS A 164 3.04 9.80 7.81
CA HIS A 164 4.01 10.12 8.85
C HIS A 164 5.44 9.72 8.46
N LYS A 165 5.62 8.57 7.79
CA LYS A 165 6.93 8.19 7.24
C LYS A 165 7.41 9.16 6.17
N ALA A 166 6.51 9.69 5.34
CA ALA A 166 6.87 10.71 4.36
C ALA A 166 7.30 12.02 5.05
N ALA A 167 6.68 12.36 6.17
CA ALA A 167 7.06 13.52 6.96
C ALA A 167 8.40 13.32 7.69
N ASP A 168 8.70 12.09 8.13
CA ASP A 168 10.04 11.72 8.64
C ASP A 168 11.12 11.83 7.56
N ASP A 169 10.79 11.53 6.31
CA ASP A 169 11.65 11.67 5.13
C ASP A 169 11.65 13.11 4.53
N GLU A 170 11.09 14.10 5.25
CA GLU A 170 11.01 15.52 4.86
C GLU A 170 10.24 15.81 3.55
N LEU A 171 9.43 14.86 3.08
CA LEU A 171 8.60 14.99 1.88
C LEU A 171 7.25 15.67 2.17
N LEU A 172 6.84 15.68 3.44
CA LEU A 172 5.58 16.25 3.91
C LEU A 172 5.85 17.08 5.17
N ASP A 173 5.23 18.26 5.26
CA ASP A 173 5.29 19.04 6.50
C ASP A 173 4.69 18.26 7.68
N LYS A 174 5.48 18.07 8.74
CA LYS A 174 5.08 17.39 9.98
C LYS A 174 3.90 18.09 10.67
N GLY A 175 3.70 19.38 10.44
CA GLY A 175 2.57 20.14 10.97
C GLY A 175 1.24 19.92 10.23
N LYS A 176 1.25 19.23 9.08
CA LYS A 176 0.06 19.09 8.23
C LYS A 176 -0.88 18.03 8.79
N GLU A 177 -1.94 18.47 9.48
CA GLU A 177 -2.97 17.59 10.07
C GLU A 177 -3.96 17.00 9.02
N LEU A 178 -3.46 16.16 8.12
CA LEU A 178 -4.25 15.60 7.00
C LEU A 178 -5.45 14.76 7.47
N PHE A 179 -5.39 14.14 8.64
CA PHE A 179 -6.46 13.26 9.14
C PHE A 179 -7.35 13.91 10.21
N ARG A 180 -7.25 15.23 10.43
CA ARG A 180 -8.04 15.93 11.47
C ARG A 180 -9.55 15.73 11.35
N HIS A 181 -10.05 15.58 10.13
CA HIS A 181 -11.48 15.44 9.83
C HIS A 181 -11.94 13.98 9.68
N VAL A 182 -11.03 13.02 9.84
CA VAL A 182 -11.29 11.60 9.59
C VAL A 182 -11.32 10.83 10.91
N ARG A 183 -12.35 10.01 11.10
CA ARG A 183 -12.54 9.33 12.37
C ARG A 183 -11.72 8.04 12.44
N LEU A 184 -10.56 8.09 13.09
CA LEU A 184 -9.69 6.93 13.34
C LEU A 184 -10.02 6.17 14.64
N SER A 185 -11.16 6.42 15.29
CA SER A 185 -11.50 5.83 16.59
C SER A 185 -11.80 4.33 16.53
N TYR A 186 -11.63 3.64 17.67
CA TYR A 186 -11.87 2.20 17.79
C TYR A 186 -13.35 1.83 17.57
N VAL A 187 -13.59 0.76 16.81
CA VAL A 187 -14.92 0.16 16.63
C VAL A 187 -14.92 -1.18 17.34
N LYS A 188 -15.88 -1.38 18.24
CA LYS A 188 -16.02 -2.63 18.98
C LYS A 188 -16.24 -3.78 17.99
N THR A 189 -15.40 -4.80 18.07
CA THR A 189 -15.65 -6.06 17.38
C THR A 189 -16.71 -6.84 18.13
N ALA A 190 -17.55 -7.58 17.40
CA ALA A 190 -18.50 -8.49 18.02
C ALA A 190 -17.76 -9.50 18.91
N LYS A 191 -18.29 -9.77 20.11
CA LYS A 191 -17.77 -10.81 20.99
C LYS A 191 -18.00 -12.17 20.33
N ARG A 192 -16.92 -12.88 20.00
CA ARG A 192 -16.94 -14.22 19.39
C ARG A 192 -16.60 -15.34 20.37
N ALA A 193 -16.54 -15.03 21.66
CA ALA A 193 -16.26 -16.01 22.68
C ALA A 193 -17.46 -16.98 22.81
N ILE A 194 -17.18 -18.27 22.77
CA ILE A 194 -18.17 -19.33 23.00
C ILE A 194 -18.15 -19.76 24.48
N SER A 195 -19.26 -20.31 24.97
CA SER A 195 -19.39 -20.79 26.35
C SER A 195 -18.56 -22.05 26.59
N ALA A 196 -18.29 -22.35 27.87
CA ALA A 196 -17.64 -23.60 28.26
C ALA A 196 -18.43 -24.83 27.81
N ASP A 197 -19.77 -24.75 27.79
CA ASP A 197 -20.62 -25.85 27.33
C ASP A 197 -20.45 -26.12 25.83
N HIS A 198 -20.32 -25.08 25.00
CA HIS A 198 -20.00 -25.27 23.59
C HIS A 198 -18.61 -25.88 23.39
N ILE A 199 -17.61 -25.50 24.19
CA ILE A 199 -16.27 -26.13 24.15
C ILE A 199 -16.37 -27.62 24.50
N ARG A 200 -17.14 -27.98 25.54
CA ARG A 200 -17.38 -29.39 25.92
C ARG A 200 -18.10 -30.15 24.81
N ALA A 201 -19.11 -29.55 24.19
CA ALA A 201 -19.84 -30.14 23.08
C ALA A 201 -18.91 -30.41 21.88
N ILE A 202 -18.07 -29.44 21.49
CA ILE A 202 -17.07 -29.62 20.41
C ILE A 202 -16.13 -30.78 20.72
N ARG A 203 -15.63 -30.86 21.96
CA ARG A 203 -14.75 -31.97 22.40
C ARG A 203 -15.42 -33.33 22.27
N GLN A 204 -16.73 -33.42 22.55
CA GLN A 204 -17.48 -34.68 22.60
C GLN A 204 -18.05 -35.12 21.25
N LEU A 205 -17.94 -34.29 20.21
CA LEU A 205 -18.41 -34.62 18.86
C LEU A 205 -17.83 -35.97 18.40
N GLN A 206 -18.72 -36.90 18.09
CA GLN A 206 -18.38 -38.18 17.46
C GLN A 206 -18.28 -37.94 15.95
N LEU A 207 -17.08 -38.04 15.42
CA LEU A 207 -16.76 -37.79 14.01
C LEU A 207 -16.03 -39.01 13.46
N PRO A 208 -16.20 -39.34 12.16
CA PRO A 208 -15.46 -40.43 11.55
C PRO A 208 -13.95 -40.26 11.77
N GLN A 209 -13.28 -41.36 12.08
CA GLN A 209 -11.83 -41.39 12.21
C GLN A 209 -11.19 -40.89 10.90
N ASP A 210 -10.13 -40.10 11.01
CA ASP A 210 -9.39 -39.50 9.89
C ASP A 210 -10.20 -38.53 8.99
N SER A 211 -11.39 -38.09 9.43
CA SER A 211 -12.13 -37.02 8.74
C SER A 211 -11.48 -35.64 8.93
N ILE A 212 -11.71 -34.75 7.96
CA ILE A 212 -11.24 -33.36 8.03
C ILE A 212 -11.86 -32.64 9.24
N GLU A 213 -13.11 -32.95 9.54
CA GLU A 213 -13.85 -32.43 10.69
C GLU A 213 -13.23 -32.89 12.01
N ALA A 214 -12.83 -34.17 12.12
CA ALA A 214 -12.13 -34.69 13.29
C ALA A 214 -10.78 -33.98 13.49
N PHE A 215 -10.02 -33.82 12.40
CA PHE A 215 -8.76 -33.07 12.45
C PHE A 215 -8.97 -31.60 12.85
N ALA A 216 -9.98 -30.93 12.30
CA ALA A 216 -10.30 -29.53 12.65
C ALA A 216 -10.70 -29.40 14.13
N ARG A 217 -11.51 -30.33 14.66
CA ARG A 217 -11.83 -30.42 16.09
C ARG A 217 -10.56 -30.56 16.92
N ASP A 218 -9.68 -31.48 16.54
CA ASP A 218 -8.48 -31.78 17.31
C ASP A 218 -7.49 -30.60 17.32
N ILE A 219 -7.30 -29.92 16.19
CA ILE A 219 -6.49 -28.70 16.11
C ILE A 219 -7.10 -27.55 16.92
N PHE A 220 -8.43 -27.38 16.87
CA PHE A 220 -9.12 -26.39 17.69
C PHE A 220 -8.94 -26.66 19.19
N MET A 221 -9.14 -27.92 19.62
CA MET A 221 -8.97 -28.31 21.01
C MET A 221 -7.51 -28.21 21.45
N PHE A 222 -6.55 -28.56 20.59
CA PHE A 222 -5.13 -28.36 20.84
C PHE A 222 -4.80 -26.88 21.08
N SER A 223 -5.31 -25.97 20.22
CA SER A 223 -5.17 -24.52 20.42
C SER A 223 -5.68 -24.09 21.79
N PHE A 224 -6.88 -24.54 22.17
CA PHE A 224 -7.50 -24.22 23.46
C PHE A 224 -6.64 -24.71 24.64
N TYR A 225 -6.19 -25.96 24.64
CA TYR A 225 -5.36 -26.52 25.70
C TYR A 225 -3.97 -25.88 25.77
N MET A 226 -3.42 -25.46 24.64
CA MET A 226 -2.17 -24.70 24.57
C MET A 226 -2.37 -23.20 24.83
N ARG A 227 -3.30 -22.85 25.73
CA ARG A 227 -3.60 -21.48 26.18
C ARG A 227 -3.97 -20.53 25.02
N GLY A 228 -4.67 -21.04 24.01
CA GLY A 228 -5.08 -20.27 22.84
C GLY A 228 -3.96 -20.04 21.83
N MET A 229 -3.04 -21.00 21.67
CA MET A 229 -1.98 -20.93 20.66
C MET A 229 -2.58 -20.67 19.27
N PRO A 230 -2.19 -19.60 18.56
CA PRO A 230 -2.74 -19.32 17.24
C PRO A 230 -2.39 -20.37 16.20
N PHE A 231 -3.31 -20.58 15.25
CA PHE A 231 -3.19 -21.60 14.21
C PHE A 231 -1.86 -21.56 13.45
N VAL A 232 -1.37 -20.37 13.12
CA VAL A 232 -0.07 -20.23 12.44
C VAL A 232 1.06 -20.85 13.25
N ASP A 233 1.07 -20.68 14.57
CA ASP A 233 2.13 -21.26 15.39
C ASP A 233 1.99 -22.79 15.48
N ILE A 234 0.75 -23.29 15.59
CA ILE A 234 0.45 -24.73 15.57
C ILE A 234 0.98 -25.37 14.27
N ALA A 235 0.72 -24.73 13.14
CA ALA A 235 1.14 -25.22 11.82
C ALA A 235 2.66 -25.31 11.64
N PHE A 236 3.44 -24.55 12.43
CA PHE A 236 4.90 -24.54 12.38
C PHE A 236 5.58 -25.32 13.50
N LEU A 237 4.81 -25.96 14.41
CA LEU A 237 5.37 -26.81 15.45
C LEU A 237 6.08 -28.01 14.85
N LYS A 238 7.23 -28.36 15.45
CA LYS A 238 8.01 -29.55 15.11
C LYS A 238 8.00 -30.53 16.26
N LYS A 239 8.19 -31.82 15.96
CA LYS A 239 8.35 -32.85 17.01
C LYS A 239 9.51 -32.54 17.95
N THR A 240 10.57 -31.87 17.47
CA THR A 240 11.73 -31.42 18.25
C THR A 240 11.41 -30.34 19.28
N ASP A 241 10.28 -29.66 19.14
CA ASP A 241 9.84 -28.58 20.03
C ASP A 241 9.22 -29.15 21.32
N LEU A 242 8.91 -30.45 21.35
CA LEU A 242 8.44 -31.19 22.51
C LEU A 242 9.61 -31.93 23.16
N LYS A 243 9.97 -31.54 24.38
CA LYS A 243 11.02 -32.20 25.17
C LYS A 243 10.54 -32.40 26.59
N SER A 244 10.60 -33.64 27.08
CA SER A 244 10.21 -34.00 28.46
C SER A 244 8.81 -33.51 28.84
N GLY A 245 7.86 -33.59 27.92
CA GLY A 245 6.47 -33.13 28.12
C GLY A 245 6.28 -31.60 28.06
N LEU A 246 7.34 -30.82 27.82
CA LEU A 246 7.28 -29.38 27.64
C LEU A 246 7.36 -29.01 26.15
N LEU A 247 6.37 -28.25 25.67
CA LEU A 247 6.33 -27.72 24.32
C LEU A 247 6.86 -26.28 24.30
N SER A 248 7.94 -26.04 23.54
CA SER A 248 8.60 -24.73 23.43
C SER A 248 8.55 -24.22 21.99
N TYR A 249 8.05 -23.00 21.78
CA TYR A 249 7.93 -22.41 20.44
C TYR A 249 8.13 -20.89 20.43
N CYS A 250 8.48 -20.35 19.27
CA CYS A 250 8.60 -18.92 19.04
C CYS A 250 7.39 -18.40 18.28
N ARG A 251 6.67 -17.44 18.87
CA ARG A 251 5.50 -16.79 18.26
C ARG A 251 5.86 -16.13 16.94
N LYS A 252 5.20 -16.53 15.85
CA LYS A 252 5.45 -16.00 14.49
C LYS A 252 5.01 -14.55 14.28
N LYS A 253 4.05 -14.06 15.07
CA LYS A 253 3.54 -12.70 14.93
C LYS A 253 4.47 -11.65 15.53
N THR A 254 5.27 -12.03 16.52
CA THR A 254 6.03 -11.11 17.39
C THR A 254 7.54 -11.21 17.23
N ASN A 255 8.03 -12.28 16.57
CA ASN A 255 9.43 -12.47 16.17
C ASN A 255 9.53 -12.33 14.65
#